data_AF-A0AAX6I1B0-F1
#
_entry.id   AF-A0AAX6I1B0-F1
#
_cell.length_a   1.000
_cell.length_b   1.000
_cell.length_c   1.000
_cell.angle_alpha   90.00
_cell.angle_beta   90.00
_cell.angle_gamma   90.00
#
_symmetry.space_group_name_H-M   'P 1'
#
loop_
_entity.id
_entity.type
_entity.pdbx_description
1 polymer ?
#
loop_
_entity_poly.entity_id
_entity_poly.type
_entity_poly.pdbx_seq_one_letter_code
_entity_poly.pdbx_strand_id
1 'polypeptide(L)'
;MSWNGSSTQPVSKSFEDGLKLVKLRGEAMQDVVDAANSAMVSIIGLDAEKVHLLCDAANDEVDENEKVQIANFLCPGNYVVSGGVKGVEAAEAKAKSFNARMTELHEK
;
A
#
# COMPACT_ATOMS: atom_id res chain seq x y z
N MET A 1 25.97 6.13 22.19
CA MET A 1 26.27 5.36 20.96
C MET A 1 26.52 6.36 19.84
N SER A 2 27.78 6.63 19.53
CA SER A 2 28.24 7.55 18.48
C SER A 2 28.22 6.83 17.15
N TRP A 3 27.46 7.34 16.18
CA TRP A 3 27.47 6.87 14.80
C TRP A 3 28.82 7.24 14.18
N ASN A 4 29.66 6.24 13.92
CA ASN A 4 30.93 6.36 13.23
C ASN A 4 30.66 6.38 11.73
N GLY A 5 30.50 7.59 11.17
CA GLY A 5 30.42 7.81 9.73
C GLY A 5 31.69 7.34 9.03
N SER A 6 31.79 6.03 8.74
CA SER A 6 32.63 5.52 7.68
C SER A 6 32.05 6.07 6.39
N SER A 7 32.84 6.86 5.68
CA SER A 7 32.53 7.49 4.40
C SER A 7 32.06 6.46 3.36
N THR A 8 30.77 6.16 3.32
CA THR A 8 30.14 5.54 2.15
C THR A 8 30.00 6.65 1.11
N GLN A 9 30.95 6.71 0.19
CA GLN A 9 30.78 7.44 -1.06
C GLN A 9 29.41 7.06 -1.64
N PRO A 10 28.56 8.00 -2.10
CA PRO A 10 27.34 7.64 -2.78
C PRO A 10 27.74 6.84 -4.03
N VAL A 11 27.43 5.54 -4.05
CA VAL A 11 27.62 4.69 -5.22
C VAL A 11 26.55 5.07 -6.24
N SER A 12 26.77 6.20 -6.91
CA SER A 12 26.08 6.57 -8.13
C SER A 12 26.45 5.54 -9.20
N LYS A 13 25.50 4.66 -9.55
CA LYS A 13 25.63 3.78 -10.72
C LYS A 13 25.56 4.62 -11.99
N SER A 14 26.02 4.06 -13.11
CA SER A 14 25.83 4.70 -14.41
C SER A 14 24.33 4.85 -14.69
N PHE A 15 23.96 5.84 -15.52
CA PHE A 15 22.56 6.01 -15.94
C PHE A 15 21.99 4.73 -16.58
N GLU A 16 22.81 4.03 -17.37
CA GLU A 16 22.44 2.77 -18.03
C GLU A 16 22.17 1.64 -17.04
N ASP A 17 22.98 1.51 -15.99
CA ASP A 17 22.76 0.52 -14.93
C ASP A 17 21.52 0.86 -14.11
N GLY A 18 21.26 2.15 -13.87
CA GLY A 18 20.03 2.62 -13.24
C GLY A 18 18.79 2.23 -14.05
N LEU A 19 18.83 2.42 -15.38
CA LEU A 19 17.70 2.08 -16.26
C LEU A 19 17.44 0.57 -16.29
N LYS A 20 18.49 -0.25 -16.33
CA LYS A 20 18.35 -1.73 -16.26
C LYS A 20 17.71 -2.17 -14.96
N LEU A 21 18.09 -1.57 -13.84
CA LEU A 21 17.53 -1.90 -12.53
C LEU A 21 16.05 -1.51 -12.41
N VAL A 22 15.67 -0.32 -12.90
CA VAL A 22 14.27 0.13 -12.94
C VAL A 22 13.42 -0.81 -13.79
N LYS A 23 13.92 -1.22 -14.96
CA LYS A 23 13.25 -2.18 -15.83
C LYS A 23 13.03 -3.52 -15.13
N LEU A 24 14.08 -4.12 -14.58
CA LEU A 24 14.00 -5.42 -13.90
C LEU A 24 13.03 -5.38 -12.71
N ARG A 25 13.04 -4.30 -11.94
CA ARG A 25 12.09 -4.10 -10.84
C ARG A 25 10.66 -4.01 -11.38
N GLY A 26 10.44 -3.24 -12.44
CA GLY A 26 9.12 -3.07 -13.07
C GLY A 26 8.56 -4.41 -13.55
N GLU A 27 9.37 -5.21 -14.26
CA GLU A 27 8.99 -6.55 -14.72
C GLU A 27 8.64 -7.46 -13.54
N ALA A 28 9.49 -7.53 -12.52
CA ALA A 28 9.22 -8.34 -11.33
C ALA A 28 7.97 -7.89 -10.55
N MET A 29 7.70 -6.58 -10.50
CA MET A 29 6.47 -6.06 -9.88
C MET A 29 5.24 -6.43 -10.71
N GLN A 30 5.30 -6.30 -12.04
CA GLN A 30 4.19 -6.66 -12.93
C GLN A 30 3.86 -8.15 -12.84
N ASP A 31 4.87 -9.02 -12.83
CA ASP A 31 4.68 -10.47 -12.69
C ASP A 31 3.91 -10.84 -11.41
N VAL A 32 4.16 -10.10 -10.31
CA VAL A 32 3.45 -10.30 -9.05
C VAL A 32 2.03 -9.76 -9.11
N VAL A 33 1.83 -8.57 -9.69
CA VAL A 33 0.50 -7.96 -9.86
C VAL A 33 -0.40 -8.86 -10.72
N ASP A 34 0.10 -9.35 -11.86
CA ASP A 34 -0.66 -10.20 -12.76
C ASP A 34 -1.04 -11.56 -12.13
N ALA A 35 -0.21 -12.05 -11.21
CA ALA A 35 -0.45 -13.30 -10.49
C ALA A 35 -1.31 -13.14 -9.23
N ALA A 36 -1.45 -11.92 -8.70
CA ALA A 36 -2.11 -11.65 -7.43
C ALA A 36 -3.50 -11.05 -7.62
N ASN A 37 -4.52 -11.71 -7.06
CA ASN A 37 -5.84 -11.09 -6.87
C ASN A 37 -5.79 -10.11 -5.70
N SER A 38 -5.25 -8.92 -5.95
CA SER A 38 -5.18 -7.83 -4.98
C SER A 38 -6.01 -6.64 -5.42
N ALA A 39 -6.42 -5.81 -4.46
CA ALA A 39 -7.17 -4.59 -4.69
C ALA A 39 -6.62 -3.43 -3.85
N MET A 40 -6.95 -2.21 -4.25
CA MET A 40 -6.48 -1.00 -3.61
C MET A 40 -7.56 0.09 -3.60
N VAL A 41 -7.69 0.78 -2.47
CA VAL A 41 -8.68 1.85 -2.26
C VAL A 41 -8.03 3.05 -1.57
N SER A 42 -8.40 4.26 -2.00
CA SER A 42 -8.05 5.51 -1.31
C SER A 42 -9.13 5.86 -0.29
N ILE A 43 -8.71 6.13 0.93
CA ILE A 43 -9.56 6.49 2.07
C ILE A 43 -9.30 7.95 2.43
N ILE A 44 -10.36 8.77 2.34
CA ILE A 44 -10.30 10.22 2.48
C ILE A 44 -11.19 10.67 3.64
N GLY A 45 -10.66 11.57 4.47
CA GLY A 45 -11.37 12.22 5.57
C GLY A 45 -11.22 11.55 6.94
N LEU A 46 -10.41 10.49 7.03
CA LEU A 46 -10.03 9.86 8.30
C LEU A 46 -8.61 10.24 8.70
N ASP A 47 -8.30 10.22 9.99
CA ASP A 47 -6.93 10.20 10.49
C ASP A 47 -6.32 8.78 10.40
N ALA A 48 -4.99 8.68 10.51
CA ALA A 48 -4.29 7.42 10.32
C ALA A 48 -4.70 6.34 11.33
N GLU A 49 -4.97 6.71 12.59
CA GLU A 49 -5.40 5.76 13.61
C GLU A 49 -6.76 5.16 13.28
N LYS A 50 -7.71 5.98 12.82
CA LYS A 50 -9.01 5.47 12.35
C LYS A 50 -8.89 4.59 11.12
N VAL A 51 -7.95 4.87 10.21
CA VAL A 51 -7.70 3.98 9.07
C VAL A 51 -7.14 2.64 9.54
N HIS A 52 -6.22 2.61 10.51
CA HIS A 52 -5.75 1.37 11.12
C HIS A 52 -6.90 0.57 11.75
N LEU A 53 -7.75 1.22 12.54
CA LEU A 53 -8.92 0.56 13.14
C LEU A 53 -9.90 0.01 12.09
N LEU A 54 -10.07 0.70 10.97
CA LEU A 54 -10.88 0.22 9.86
C LEU A 54 -10.26 -1.01 9.19
N CYS A 55 -8.94 -1.01 8.98
CA CYS A 55 -8.21 -2.18 8.47
C CYS A 55 -8.33 -3.36 9.43
N ASP A 56 -8.13 -3.16 10.73
CA ASP A 56 -8.26 -4.21 11.74
C ASP A 56 -9.69 -4.79 11.75
N ALA A 57 -10.70 -3.92 11.74
CA ALA A 57 -12.10 -4.35 11.71
C ALA A 57 -12.50 -5.07 10.42
N ALA A 58 -11.85 -4.79 9.29
CA ALA A 58 -12.02 -5.54 8.03
C ALA A 58 -11.27 -6.88 8.07
N ASN A 59 -10.08 -6.89 8.67
CA ASN A 59 -9.21 -8.07 8.79
C ASN A 59 -9.79 -9.16 9.70
N ASP A 60 -10.64 -8.80 10.66
CA ASP A 60 -11.34 -9.75 11.53
C ASP A 60 -12.38 -10.61 10.77
N GLU A 61 -12.80 -10.19 9.57
CA GLU A 61 -13.85 -10.86 8.78
C GLU A 61 -13.30 -11.67 7.60
N VAL A 62 -11.98 -11.68 7.39
CA VAL A 62 -11.34 -12.29 6.23
C VAL A 62 -10.18 -13.20 6.60
N ASP A 63 -9.83 -14.11 5.69
CA ASP A 63 -8.68 -14.99 5.84
C ASP A 63 -7.36 -14.20 5.80
N GLU A 64 -6.28 -14.77 6.36
CA GLU A 64 -4.95 -14.11 6.43
C GLU A 64 -4.42 -13.61 5.08
N ASN A 65 -4.72 -14.32 3.98
CA ASN A 65 -4.30 -13.95 2.63
C ASN A 65 -5.11 -12.80 2.02
N GLU A 66 -6.25 -12.44 2.62
CA GLU A 66 -7.14 -11.38 2.15
C GLU A 66 -7.02 -10.09 2.96
N LYS A 67 -6.22 -10.11 4.03
CA LYS A 67 -6.04 -8.96 4.91
C LYS A 67 -5.53 -7.73 4.16
N VAL A 68 -5.99 -6.57 4.63
CA VAL A 68 -5.65 -5.25 4.12
C VAL A 68 -4.82 -4.45 5.13
N GLN A 69 -4.02 -3.53 4.61
CA GLN A 69 -3.22 -2.61 5.40
C GLN A 69 -3.04 -1.29 4.65
N ILE A 70 -2.60 -0.25 5.38
CA ILE A 70 -2.21 1.01 4.76
C ILE A 70 -0.96 0.78 3.90
N ALA A 71 -1.12 0.94 2.59
CA ALA A 71 -0.07 0.80 1.59
C ALA A 71 0.71 2.10 1.40
N ASN A 72 0.03 3.26 1.52
CA ASN A 72 0.65 4.55 1.28
C ASN A 72 0.03 5.67 2.13
N PHE A 73 0.87 6.55 2.66
CA PHE A 73 0.50 7.75 3.38
C PHE A 73 0.61 8.94 2.43
N LEU A 74 -0.47 9.26 1.72
CA LEU A 74 -0.46 10.31 0.68
C LEU A 74 -0.35 11.71 1.29
N CYS A 75 -1.31 12.06 2.16
CA CYS A 75 -1.31 13.32 2.89
C CYS A 75 -2.19 13.19 4.16
N PRO A 76 -2.11 14.14 5.11
CA PRO A 76 -2.99 14.12 6.27
C PRO A 76 -4.47 14.09 5.84
N GLY A 77 -5.17 13.01 6.21
CA GLY A 77 -6.55 12.81 5.78
C GLY A 77 -6.75 11.99 4.51
N ASN A 78 -5.68 11.49 3.87
CA ASN A 78 -5.75 10.62 2.71
C ASN A 78 -4.71 9.49 2.79
N TYR A 79 -5.19 8.26 2.83
CA TYR A 79 -4.38 7.07 2.94
C TYR A 79 -4.84 6.04 1.92
N VAL A 80 -3.90 5.27 1.38
CA VAL A 80 -4.18 4.17 0.48
C VAL A 80 -4.14 2.89 1.27
N VAL A 81 -5.16 2.05 1.11
CA VAL A 81 -5.23 0.71 1.69
C VAL A 81 -5.18 -0.30 0.56
N SER A 82 -4.37 -1.35 0.71
CA SER A 82 -4.28 -2.46 -0.25
C SER A 82 -4.24 -3.80 0.46
N GLY A 83 -4.67 -4.85 -0.24
CA GLY A 83 -4.65 -6.22 0.22
C GLY A 83 -5.42 -7.12 -0.73
N GLY A 84 -5.98 -8.22 -0.21
CA GLY A 84 -6.88 -9.06 -1.01
C GLY A 84 -8.20 -8.35 -1.31
N VAL A 85 -8.87 -8.82 -2.37
CA VAL A 85 -10.13 -8.24 -2.85
C VAL A 85 -11.19 -8.25 -1.74
N LYS A 86 -11.31 -9.36 -0.99
CA LYS A 86 -12.33 -9.48 0.06
C LYS A 86 -12.07 -8.54 1.23
N GLY A 87 -10.80 -8.31 1.59
CA GLY A 87 -10.47 -7.37 2.65
C GLY A 87 -10.78 -5.93 2.27
N VAL A 88 -10.60 -5.57 0.99
CA VAL A 88 -10.98 -4.24 0.47
C VAL A 88 -12.50 -4.09 0.48
N GLU A 89 -13.26 -5.09 0.00
CA GLU A 89 -14.72 -5.10 0.06
C GLU A 89 -15.24 -4.98 1.50
N ALA A 90 -14.61 -5.67 2.46
CA ALA A 90 -14.94 -5.57 3.89
C ALA A 90 -14.67 -4.16 4.46
N ALA A 91 -13.55 -3.54 4.06
CA ALA A 91 -13.24 -2.16 4.44
C ALA A 91 -14.28 -1.18 3.85
N GLU A 92 -14.69 -1.36 2.59
CA GLU A 92 -15.73 -0.55 1.95
C GLU A 92 -17.09 -0.67 2.63
N ALA A 93 -17.49 -1.89 3.00
CA ALA A 93 -18.73 -2.13 3.74
C ALA A 93 -18.76 -1.37 5.08
N LYS A 94 -17.60 -1.22 5.74
CA LYS A 94 -17.45 -0.52 7.02
C LYS A 94 -17.19 0.98 6.88
N ALA A 95 -16.79 1.46 5.69
CA ALA A 95 -16.42 2.86 5.44
C ALA A 95 -17.49 3.86 5.90
N LYS A 96 -18.77 3.55 5.67
CA LYS A 96 -19.90 4.40 6.08
C LYS A 96 -19.97 4.57 7.61
N SER A 97 -19.71 3.51 8.37
CA SER A 97 -19.73 3.55 9.84
C SER A 97 -18.60 4.41 10.40
N PHE A 98 -17.48 4.52 9.68
CA PHE A 98 -16.33 5.34 10.06
C PHE A 98 -16.43 6.78 9.52
N ASN A 99 -17.48 7.11 8.75
CA ASN A 99 -17.62 8.40 8.06
C ASN A 99 -16.48 8.69 7.06
N ALA A 100 -15.97 7.63 6.43
CA ALA A 100 -14.93 7.72 5.41
C ALA A 100 -15.52 7.90 4.01
N ARG A 101 -14.79 8.60 3.14
CA ARG A 101 -15.02 8.58 1.69
C ARG A 101 -13.99 7.65 1.06
N MET A 102 -14.44 6.76 0.18
CA MET A 102 -13.57 5.83 -0.51
C MET A 102 -13.62 6.03 -2.02
N THR A 103 -12.48 5.77 -2.67
CA THR A 103 -12.36 5.75 -4.13
C THR A 103 -11.47 4.60 -4.52
N GLU A 104 -12.02 3.66 -5.29
CA GLU A 104 -11.28 2.56 -5.88
C GLU A 104 -10.13 3.09 -6.73
N LEU A 105 -8.95 2.50 -6.56
CA LEU A 105 -7.78 2.77 -7.38
C LEU A 105 -7.66 1.64 -8.40
N HIS A 106 -8.36 1.79 -9.53
CA HIS A 106 -8.29 0.81 -10.62
C HIS A 106 -6.88 0.73 -11.21
N GLU A 107 -6.37 -0.50 -11.35
CA GLU A 107 -5.58 -0.88 -12.53
C GLU A 107 -6.55 -1.46 -13.57
N LYS A 108 -6.46 -0.94 -14.80
CA LYS A 108 -7.11 -1.49 -16.00
C LYS A 108 -6.15 -2.40 -16.72
#